data_AF-A0A0C3A6Y2-F1
#
_entry.id   AF-A0A0C3A6Y2-F1
#
_cell.length_a   1.000
_cell.length_b   1.000
_cell.length_c   1.000
_cell.angle_alpha   90.00
_cell.angle_beta   90.00
_cell.angle_gamma   90.00
#
_symmetry.space_group_name_H-M   'P 1'
#
loop_
_entity.id
_entity.type
_entity.pdbx_description
1 polymer ?
#
loop_
_entity_poly.entity_id
_entity_poly.type
_entity_poly.pdbx_seq_one_letter_code
_entity_poly.pdbx_strand_id
1 'polypeptide(L)'
;MGLLGLLWGTHVVSTPFPRLALTAHIQAMGNGTMLTALGLVLRQTDLLSLNPIQSAIVYYGLNATWAPTISEALNSYWGAKQVLPISAQQAGATGAAAWQEHIVTAAHLIPVLFIVPPFAVLSWELFFGTRPSGHAKK
;
A
#
# COMPACT_ATOMS: atom_id res chain seq x y z
N MET A 1 4.00 -7.34 3.09
CA MET A 1 3.91 -5.99 3.68
C MET A 1 4.20 -5.96 5.16
N GLY A 2 3.32 -6.46 6.03
CA GLY A 2 3.48 -6.29 7.49
C GLY A 2 4.81 -6.82 8.04
N LEU A 3 5.24 -8.01 7.61
CA LEU A 3 6.55 -8.55 7.99
C LEU A 3 7.72 -7.65 7.55
N LEU A 4 7.69 -7.11 6.33
CA LEU A 4 8.73 -6.19 5.88
C LEU A 4 8.71 -4.91 6.72
N GLY A 5 7.52 -4.40 7.08
CA GLY A 5 7.38 -3.27 7.99
C GLY A 5 8.08 -3.54 9.32
N LEU A 6 7.86 -4.70 9.94
CA LEU A 6 8.52 -5.10 11.19
C LEU A 6 10.05 -5.15 11.05
N LEU A 7 10.54 -5.77 9.97
CA LEU A 7 11.98 -5.84 9.66
C LEU A 7 12.57 -4.45 9.41
N TRP A 8 11.86 -3.58 8.71
CA TRP A 8 12.28 -2.21 8.45
C TRP A 8 12.31 -1.38 9.75
N GLY A 9 11.41 -1.67 10.69
CA GLY A 9 11.37 -1.04 12.02
C GLY A 9 12.70 -1.12 12.77
N THR A 10 13.45 -2.21 12.62
CA THR A 10 14.77 -2.36 13.26
C THR A 10 15.86 -1.50 12.63
N HIS A 11 15.61 -0.94 11.44
CA HIS A 11 16.56 -0.13 10.68
C HIS A 11 16.20 1.37 10.64
N VAL A 12 15.10 1.80 11.28
CA VAL A 12 14.61 3.19 11.18
C VAL A 12 15.67 4.21 11.64
N VAL A 13 16.31 3.94 12.78
CA VAL A 13 17.26 4.89 13.42
C VAL A 13 18.61 4.98 12.71
N SER A 14 18.94 4.04 11.82
CA SER A 14 20.21 4.01 11.09
C SER A 14 20.14 4.73 9.74
N THR A 15 18.98 5.25 9.35
CA THR A 15 18.83 5.99 8.08
C THR A 15 19.23 7.45 8.26
N PRO A 16 19.74 8.14 7.22
CA PRO A 16 20.04 9.58 7.25
C PRO A 16 18.82 10.44 7.60
N PHE A 17 17.62 9.99 7.22
CA PHE A 17 16.36 10.66 7.51
C PHE A 17 15.40 9.76 8.31
N PRO A 18 15.62 9.57 9.64
CA PRO A 18 14.84 8.64 10.46
C PRO A 18 13.33 8.91 10.47
N ARG A 19 12.91 10.17 10.31
CA ARG A 19 11.49 10.54 10.19
C ARG A 19 10.86 9.97 8.91
N LEU A 20 11.58 10.01 7.78
CA LEU A 20 11.11 9.40 6.54
C LEU A 20 11.08 7.87 6.65
N ALA A 21 12.09 7.26 7.29
CA ALA A 21 12.10 5.83 7.54
C ALA A 21 10.95 5.38 8.45
N LEU A 22 10.61 6.18 9.47
CA LEU A 22 9.47 5.92 10.35
C LEU A 22 8.15 5.98 9.59
N THR A 23 7.97 6.95 8.70
CA THR A 23 6.79 7.00 7.83
C THR A 23 6.67 5.74 6.97
N ALA A 24 7.77 5.30 6.34
CA ALA A 24 7.80 4.07 5.56
C ALA A 24 7.43 2.83 6.39
N HIS A 25 7.92 2.75 7.64
CA HIS A 25 7.57 1.68 8.59
C HIS A 25 6.07 1.67 8.89
N ILE A 26 5.50 2.81 9.27
CA ILE A 26 4.08 2.94 9.61
C ILE A 26 3.21 2.60 8.40
N GLN A 27 3.57 3.09 7.21
CA GLN A 27 2.87 2.78 5.97
C GLN A 27 2.91 1.28 5.65
N ALA A 28 4.07 0.64 5.77
CA ALA A 28 4.21 -0.80 5.54
C ALA A 28 3.35 -1.64 6.53
N MET A 29 3.29 -1.21 7.79
CA MET A 29 2.47 -1.84 8.83
C MET A 29 0.97 -1.64 8.57
N GLY A 30 0.56 -0.42 8.20
CA GLY A 30 -0.82 -0.08 7.85
C GLY A 30 -1.31 -0.90 6.65
N ASN A 31 -0.57 -0.82 5.53
CA ASN A 31 -0.87 -1.59 4.33
C ASN A 31 -0.87 -3.10 4.60
N GLY A 32 0.08 -3.59 5.40
CA GLY A 32 0.15 -4.99 5.80
C GLY A 32 -1.08 -5.47 6.55
N THR A 33 -1.52 -4.69 7.54
CA THR A 33 -2.70 -5.01 8.35
C THR A 33 -3.96 -5.01 7.49
N MET A 34 -4.12 -4.00 6.62
CA MET A 34 -5.26 -3.91 5.70
C MET A 34 -5.31 -5.10 4.73
N LEU A 35 -4.16 -5.48 4.15
CA LEU A 35 -4.09 -6.63 3.25
C LEU A 35 -4.37 -7.95 3.95
N THR A 36 -3.91 -8.12 5.20
CA THR A 36 -4.23 -9.31 6.00
C THR A 36 -5.71 -9.37 6.32
N ALA A 37 -6.31 -8.26 6.78
CA ALA A 37 -7.74 -8.19 7.06
C ALA A 37 -8.58 -8.47 5.81
N LEU A 38 -8.22 -7.88 4.68
CA LEU A 38 -8.88 -8.16 3.40
C LEU A 38 -8.74 -9.63 2.98
N GLY A 39 -7.56 -10.22 3.16
CA GLY A 39 -7.34 -11.65 2.88
C GLY A 39 -8.27 -12.55 3.69
N LEU A 40 -8.63 -12.15 4.92
CA LEU A 40 -9.64 -12.84 5.72
C LEU A 40 -11.05 -12.64 5.16
N VAL A 41 -11.41 -11.41 4.78
CA VAL A 41 -12.72 -11.11 4.16
C VAL A 41 -12.90 -11.87 2.85
N LEU A 42 -11.88 -11.93 1.99
CA LEU A 42 -11.91 -12.66 0.72
C LEU A 42 -12.05 -14.18 0.90
N ARG A 43 -11.70 -14.73 2.07
CA ARG A 43 -11.96 -16.14 2.40
C ARG A 43 -13.40 -16.40 2.83
N GLN A 44 -14.16 -15.36 3.18
CA GLN A 44 -15.55 -15.47 3.59
C GLN A 44 -16.45 -15.30 2.36
N THR A 45 -16.63 -16.38 1.59
CA THR A 45 -17.44 -16.38 0.36
C THR A 45 -18.91 -16.00 0.59
N ASP A 46 -19.39 -16.13 1.84
CA ASP A 46 -20.74 -15.70 2.24
C ASP A 46 -20.89 -14.18 2.30
N LEU A 47 -19.79 -13.45 2.48
CA LEU A 47 -19.77 -11.98 2.58
C LEU A 47 -19.42 -11.31 1.26
N LEU A 48 -18.49 -11.91 0.51
CA LEU A 48 -17.91 -11.31 -0.68
C LEU A 48 -17.60 -12.40 -1.71
N SER A 49 -18.12 -12.24 -2.93
CA SER A 49 -17.82 -13.13 -4.04
C SER A 49 -17.35 -12.29 -5.23
N LEU A 50 -16.13 -12.54 -5.69
CA LEU A 50 -15.55 -11.83 -6.82
C LEU A 50 -15.50 -12.73 -8.04
N ASN A 51 -15.86 -12.19 -9.20
CA ASN A 51 -15.61 -12.87 -10.47
C ASN A 51 -14.09 -12.89 -10.80
N PRO A 52 -13.63 -13.65 -11.82
CA PRO A 52 -12.20 -13.75 -12.13
C PRO A 52 -11.52 -12.41 -12.46
N ILE A 53 -12.23 -11.50 -13.12
CA ILE A 53 -11.69 -10.17 -13.49
C ILE A 53 -11.58 -9.30 -12.24
N GLN A 54 -12.61 -9.26 -11.40
CA GLN A 54 -12.59 -8.56 -10.11
C GLN A 54 -11.49 -9.09 -9.20
N SER A 55 -11.31 -10.40 -9.15
CA SER A 55 -10.24 -11.05 -8.40
C SER A 55 -8.86 -10.61 -8.91
N ALA A 56 -8.66 -10.55 -10.23
CA ALA A 56 -7.42 -10.06 -10.81
C ALA A 56 -7.18 -8.57 -10.50
N ILE A 57 -8.21 -7.73 -10.61
CA ILE A 57 -8.15 -6.30 -10.25
C ILE A 57 -7.70 -6.15 -8.81
N VAL A 58 -8.37 -6.84 -7.87
CA VAL A 58 -8.04 -6.78 -6.44
C VAL A 58 -6.63 -7.28 -6.17
N TYR A 59 -6.26 -8.42 -6.74
CA TYR A 59 -4.94 -9.02 -6.51
C TYR A 59 -3.79 -8.13 -7.00
N TYR A 60 -3.80 -7.74 -8.28
CA TYR A 60 -2.72 -6.92 -8.85
C TYR A 60 -2.77 -5.49 -8.32
N GLY A 61 -3.98 -4.93 -8.18
CA GLY A 61 -4.16 -3.56 -7.75
C GLY A 61 -3.67 -3.30 -6.34
N LEU A 62 -3.96 -4.21 -5.41
CA LEU A 62 -3.47 -4.05 -4.03
C LEU A 62 -1.99 -4.41 -3.89
N ASN A 63 -1.47 -5.32 -4.70
CA ASN A 63 -0.02 -5.56 -4.74
C ASN A 63 0.77 -4.37 -5.31
N ALA A 64 0.14 -3.45 -6.04
CA ALA A 64 0.80 -2.23 -6.50
C ALA A 64 1.28 -1.33 -5.34
N THR A 65 0.75 -1.52 -4.12
CA THR A 65 1.22 -0.83 -2.89
C THR A 65 2.68 -1.16 -2.50
N TRP A 66 3.30 -2.18 -3.12
CA TRP A 66 4.75 -2.45 -2.96
C TRP A 66 5.62 -1.33 -3.50
N ALA A 67 5.23 -0.73 -4.62
CA ALA A 67 6.00 0.35 -5.22
C ALA A 67 6.17 1.56 -4.28
N PRO A 68 5.10 2.19 -3.73
CA PRO A 68 5.27 3.32 -2.82
C PRO A 68 6.00 2.91 -1.54
N THR A 69 5.67 1.74 -0.97
CA THR A 69 6.30 1.24 0.26
C THR A 69 7.82 1.09 0.14
N ILE A 70 8.31 0.48 -0.94
CA ILE A 70 9.76 0.32 -1.18
C ILE A 70 10.39 1.67 -1.48
N SER A 71 9.72 2.52 -2.28
CA SER A 71 10.25 3.83 -2.63
C SER A 71 10.42 4.74 -1.41
N GLU A 72 9.53 4.66 -0.41
CA GLU A 72 9.65 5.44 0.82
C GLU A 72 10.78 4.95 1.72
N ALA A 73 11.00 3.63 1.79
CA ALA A 73 12.16 3.08 2.47
C ALA A 73 13.47 3.58 1.83
N LEU A 74 13.55 3.58 0.50
CA LEU A 74 14.68 4.16 -0.23
C LEU A 74 14.79 5.68 -0.01
N ASN A 75 13.64 6.38 0.04
CA ASN A 75 13.60 7.82 0.25
C ASN A 75 14.19 8.25 1.59
N SER A 76 14.19 7.36 2.59
CA SER A 76 14.86 7.62 3.87
C SER A 76 16.38 7.78 3.79
N TYR A 77 17.00 7.40 2.67
CA TYR A 77 18.40 7.68 2.37
C TYR A 77 18.59 8.84 1.41
N TRP A 78 17.64 9.04 0.48
CA TRP A 78 17.77 10.03 -0.58
C TRP A 78 17.27 11.42 -0.19
N GLY A 79 16.20 11.51 0.60
CA GLY A 79 15.61 12.79 0.99
C GLY A 79 14.90 13.51 -0.17
N ALA A 80 14.27 12.75 -1.06
CA ALA A 80 13.46 13.26 -2.16
C ALA A 80 12.25 14.04 -1.62
N LYS A 81 11.93 15.16 -2.28
CA LYS A 81 10.97 16.15 -1.77
C LYS A 81 9.86 16.53 -2.74
N GLN A 82 9.90 16.10 -4.00
CA GLN A 82 8.94 16.56 -5.01
C GLN A 82 7.50 16.14 -4.70
N VAL A 83 7.28 14.86 -4.36
CA VAL A 83 5.92 14.32 -4.14
C VAL A 83 5.48 14.31 -2.66
N LEU A 84 6.44 14.35 -1.72
CA LEU A 84 6.19 14.40 -0.27
C LEU A 84 6.90 15.59 0.41
N PRO A 85 6.61 16.85 0.01
CA PRO A 85 7.40 18.02 0.43
C PRO A 85 7.33 18.28 1.93
N ILE A 86 6.18 18.04 2.58
CA ILE A 86 6.02 18.24 4.02
C ILE A 86 6.89 17.25 4.81
N SER A 87 6.84 15.96 4.45
CA SER A 87 7.64 14.92 5.10
C SER A 87 9.14 15.19 4.93
N ALA A 88 9.56 15.59 3.73
CA ALA A 88 10.94 15.96 3.44
C ALA A 88 11.39 17.16 4.27
N GLN A 89 10.57 18.22 4.33
CA GLN A 89 10.85 19.40 5.16
C GLN A 89 10.98 19.04 6.64
N GLN A 90 10.06 18.24 7.18
CA GLN A 90 10.09 17.81 8.58
C GLN A 90 11.28 16.90 8.91
N ALA A 91 11.80 16.19 7.91
CA ALA A 91 13.01 15.38 8.03
C ALA A 91 14.31 16.20 7.83
N GLY A 92 14.22 17.49 7.49
CA GLY A 92 15.39 18.31 7.17
C GLY A 92 16.03 17.99 5.82
N ALA A 93 15.32 17.28 4.94
CA ALA A 93 15.83 16.92 3.62
C ALA A 93 15.82 18.12 2.67
N THR A 94 16.94 18.36 1.99
CA THR A 94 17.10 19.48 1.06
C THR A 94 16.71 19.13 -0.39
N GLY A 95 16.47 17.84 -0.66
CA GLY A 95 16.16 17.29 -1.99
C GLY A 95 17.16 16.21 -2.40
N ALA A 96 16.74 15.38 -3.34
CA ALA A 96 17.52 14.24 -3.85
C ALA A 96 18.06 14.50 -5.27
N ALA A 97 18.85 13.56 -5.80
CA ALA A 97 19.23 13.61 -7.21
C ALA A 97 17.99 13.50 -8.11
N ALA A 98 18.02 14.11 -9.30
CA ALA A 98 16.84 14.17 -10.18
C ALA A 98 16.24 12.78 -10.50
N TRP A 99 17.08 11.77 -10.73
CA TRP A 99 16.60 10.40 -10.97
C TRP A 99 15.94 9.76 -9.74
N GLN A 100 16.38 10.10 -8.52
CA GLN A 100 15.78 9.62 -7.26
C GLN A 100 14.39 10.25 -7.08
N GLU A 101 14.28 11.56 -7.34
CA GLU A 101 12.99 12.27 -7.35
C GLU A 101 12.01 11.65 -8.35
N HIS A 102 12.47 11.32 -9.55
CA HIS A 102 11.63 10.65 -10.56
C HIS A 102 11.18 9.25 -10.13
N ILE A 103 12.06 8.45 -9.53
CA ILE A 103 11.69 7.12 -9.01
C ILE A 103 10.62 7.25 -7.93
N VAL A 104 10.84 8.11 -6.93
CA VAL A 104 9.89 8.29 -5.82
C VAL A 104 8.56 8.83 -6.35
N THR A 105 8.60 9.79 -7.27
CA THR A 105 7.38 10.35 -7.90
C THR A 105 6.61 9.30 -8.68
N ALA A 106 7.27 8.53 -9.54
CA ALA A 106 6.65 7.47 -10.32
C ALA A 106 6.04 6.38 -9.42
N ALA A 107 6.75 5.99 -8.36
CA ALA A 107 6.30 5.01 -7.38
C ALA A 107 5.09 5.45 -6.55
N HIS A 108 4.80 6.75 -6.48
CA HIS A 108 3.58 7.26 -5.86
C HIS A 108 2.45 7.43 -6.87
N LEU A 109 2.73 8.01 -8.04
CA LEU A 109 1.67 8.40 -8.98
C LEU A 109 1.14 7.24 -9.82
N ILE A 110 2.01 6.34 -10.29
CA ILE A 110 1.59 5.24 -11.17
C ILE A 110 0.70 4.22 -10.42
N PRO A 111 1.06 3.77 -9.19
CA PRO A 111 0.26 2.79 -8.47
C PRO A 111 -1.15 3.22 -8.13
N VAL A 112 -1.44 4.53 -8.07
CA VAL A 112 -2.80 5.05 -7.82
C VAL A 112 -3.81 4.49 -8.83
N LEU A 113 -3.40 4.37 -10.10
CA LEU A 113 -4.25 3.82 -11.17
C LEU A 113 -4.65 2.35 -10.92
N PHE A 114 -3.87 1.63 -10.12
CA PHE A 114 -4.07 0.23 -9.81
C PHE A 114 -4.67 0.01 -8.42
N ILE A 115 -4.42 0.91 -7.46
CA ILE A 115 -4.91 0.78 -6.08
C ILE A 115 -6.38 1.22 -5.97
N VAL A 116 -6.79 2.24 -6.71
CA VAL A 116 -8.17 2.78 -6.64
C VAL A 116 -9.23 1.76 -7.09
N PRO A 117 -9.09 1.05 -8.23
CA PRO A 117 -10.11 0.12 -8.70
C PRO A 117 -10.45 -1.04 -7.72
N PRO A 118 -9.49 -1.70 -7.04
CA PRO A 118 -9.77 -2.66 -5.98
C PRO A 118 -10.71 -2.13 -4.91
N PHE A 119 -10.49 -0.91 -4.40
CA PHE A 119 -11.36 -0.33 -3.37
C PHE A 119 -12.77 -0.10 -3.89
N ALA A 120 -12.92 0.33 -5.15
CA ALA A 120 -14.22 0.48 -5.78
C ALA A 120 -14.95 -0.87 -5.90
N VAL A 121 -14.25 -1.91 -6.39
CA VAL A 121 -14.80 -3.27 -6.53
C VAL A 121 -15.21 -3.85 -5.18
N LEU A 122 -14.33 -3.78 -4.18
CA LEU A 122 -14.58 -4.33 -2.85
C LEU A 122 -15.75 -3.62 -2.17
N SER A 123 -15.81 -2.29 -2.27
CA SER A 123 -16.92 -1.53 -1.69
C SER A 123 -18.23 -1.86 -2.40
N TRP A 124 -18.22 -1.95 -3.73
CA TRP A 124 -19.41 -2.30 -4.50
C TRP A 124 -19.94 -3.69 -4.12
N GLU A 125 -19.09 -4.71 -4.15
CA GLU A 125 -19.50 -6.09 -3.88
C GLU A 125 -19.94 -6.29 -2.42
N LEU A 126 -19.34 -5.57 -1.48
CA LEU A 126 -19.72 -5.65 -0.07
C LEU A 126 -21.12 -5.07 0.21
N PHE A 127 -21.49 -3.97 -0.46
CA PHE A 127 -22.75 -3.26 -0.18
C PHE A 127 -23.88 -3.55 -1.16
N PHE A 128 -23.55 -3.84 -2.42
CA PHE A 128 -24.49 -3.98 -3.52
C PHE A 128 -24.31 -5.29 -4.31
N GLY A 129 -23.24 -6.04 -4.04
CA GLY A 129 -22.97 -7.32 -4.68
C GLY A 129 -24.04 -8.37 -4.39
N THR A 130 -24.28 -9.25 -5.36
CA THR A 130 -25.14 -10.41 -5.17
C THR A 130 -24.49 -11.38 -4.19
N ARG A 131 -25.11 -11.57 -3.02
CA ARG A 131 -24.67 -12.60 -2.07
C ARG A 131 -24.86 -13.97 -2.73
N PRO A 132 -23.84 -14.85 -2.74
CA PRO A 132 -24.09 -16.24 -3.06
C PRO A 132 -25.19 -16.75 -2.12
N SER A 133 -26.21 -17.39 -2.66
CA SER A 133 -27.24 -18.01 -1.86
C SER A 133 -26.58 -19.07 -0.97
N GLY A 134 -26.33 -18.69 0.29
CA GLY A 134 -25.89 -19.62 1.32
C GLY A 134 -26.80 -20.84 1.27
N HIS A 135 -26.19 -22.03 1.29
CA HIS A 135 -26.89 -23.29 1.28
C HIS A 135 -28.06 -23.21 2.25
N ALA A 136 -29.29 -23.35 1.72
CA ALA A 136 -30.44 -23.66 2.55
C ALA A 136 -30.03 -24.87 3.39
N LYS A 137 -29.96 -24.67 4.72
CA LYS A 137 -29.80 -25.76 5.67
C LYS A 137 -30.85 -26.82 5.33
N LYS A 138 -30.41 -27.96 4.82
CA LYS A 138 -31.18 -29.20 4.91
C LYS A 138 -30.92 -29.81 6.27
#